data_AF-A0A1V5NVV9-F1
#
_entry.id   AF-A0A1V5NVV9-F1
#
_cell.length_a   1.000
_cell.length_b   1.000
_cell.length_c   1.000
_cell.angle_alpha   90.00
_cell.angle_beta   90.00
_cell.angle_gamma   90.00
#
_symmetry.space_group_name_H-M   'P 1'
#
loop_
_entity.id
_entity.type
_entity.pdbx_description
1 polymer ?
#
loop_
_entity_poly.entity_id
_entity_poly.type
_entity_poly.pdbx_seq_one_letter_code
_entity_poly.pdbx_strand_id
1 'polypeptide(L)'
;MDAIFNPAAEEIYPSGYSTYIDVEQRITEKLCGASRPGHFRGVATVVAKLFNIVKPDYAYFGQKDAQQVLVIKRMIADLNMEVGVVTVPTVREHDGLAMSSRNVYLDPEQRQAALSLSSSLNRAAAEVRAGERDAAKIRQLVIDLIKAEPLARIDYVEIYSYPDLEPVEFIKGQALLALAVKFGRARLIDNIIL
;
A
#
# COMPACT_ATOMS: atom_id res chain seq x y z
N MET A 1 -4.06 -1.55 25.80
CA MET A 1 -3.77 -2.73 24.97
C MET A 1 -3.87 -3.91 25.91
N ASP A 2 -4.95 -4.66 25.80
CA ASP A 2 -5.39 -5.60 26.85
C ASP A 2 -4.96 -7.04 26.57
N ALA A 3 -4.69 -7.39 25.32
CA ALA A 3 -4.22 -8.70 24.91
C ALA A 3 -3.36 -8.64 23.63
N ILE A 4 -2.36 -9.51 23.56
CA ILE A 4 -1.55 -9.73 22.35
C ILE A 4 -1.86 -11.15 21.85
N PHE A 5 -2.34 -11.25 20.61
CA PHE A 5 -2.55 -12.54 19.94
C PHE A 5 -1.31 -12.87 19.09
N ASN A 6 -0.54 -13.87 19.50
CA ASN A 6 0.72 -14.28 18.87
C ASN A 6 0.76 -15.80 18.60
N PRO A 7 -0.09 -16.30 17.70
CA PRO A 7 -0.16 -17.73 17.37
C PRO A 7 1.04 -18.18 16.52
N ALA A 8 1.37 -19.46 16.62
CA ALA A 8 2.26 -20.11 15.67
C ALA A 8 1.60 -20.25 14.29
N ALA A 9 2.41 -20.42 13.23
CA ALA A 9 1.89 -20.55 11.88
C ALA A 9 0.99 -21.79 11.72
N GLU A 10 1.33 -22.86 12.42
CA GLU A 10 0.63 -24.16 12.42
C GLU A 10 -0.74 -24.07 13.11
N GLU A 11 -0.92 -23.15 14.05
CA GLU A 11 -2.22 -22.88 14.69
C GLU A 11 -3.17 -22.14 13.74
N ILE A 12 -2.62 -21.25 12.90
CA ILE A 12 -3.39 -20.56 11.86
C ILE A 12 -3.62 -21.49 10.66
N TYR A 13 -2.62 -22.27 10.25
CA TYR A 13 -2.62 -23.12 9.06
C TYR A 13 -2.26 -24.58 9.43
N PRO A 14 -3.23 -25.37 9.91
CA PRO A 14 -2.98 -26.77 10.27
C PRO A 14 -2.66 -27.63 9.04
N SER A 15 -2.11 -28.82 9.28
CA SER A 15 -1.88 -29.81 8.22
C SER A 15 -3.16 -30.07 7.42
N GLY A 16 -3.06 -30.03 6.09
CA GLY A 16 -4.20 -30.20 5.18
C GLY A 16 -5.02 -28.93 4.90
N TYR A 17 -4.58 -27.75 5.38
CA TYR A 17 -5.20 -26.47 5.05
C TYR A 17 -5.31 -26.24 3.54
N SER A 18 -6.52 -25.96 3.05
CA SER A 18 -6.82 -25.90 1.60
C SER A 18 -7.80 -24.80 1.21
N THR A 19 -8.25 -23.96 2.15
CA THR A 19 -9.20 -22.87 1.88
C THR A 19 -8.47 -21.56 1.66
N TYR A 20 -8.85 -20.79 0.62
CA TYR A 20 -8.27 -19.48 0.36
C TYR A 20 -9.37 -18.50 -0.03
N ILE A 21 -9.19 -17.24 0.33
CA ILE A 21 -10.03 -16.15 -0.15
C ILE A 21 -9.20 -15.38 -1.17
N ASP A 22 -9.77 -15.23 -2.36
CA ASP A 22 -9.19 -14.43 -3.43
C ASP A 22 -10.15 -13.30 -3.80
N VAL A 23 -9.62 -12.08 -3.89
CA VAL A 23 -10.39 -10.90 -4.28
C VAL A 23 -10.00 -10.58 -5.71
N GLU A 24 -10.93 -10.81 -6.63
CA GLU A 24 -10.61 -10.92 -8.05
C GLU A 24 -10.34 -9.58 -8.76
N GLN A 25 -9.38 -9.71 -9.68
CA GLN A 25 -9.06 -8.97 -10.90
C GLN A 25 -8.82 -7.46 -10.76
N ARG A 26 -9.82 -6.62 -10.47
CA ARG A 26 -9.61 -5.16 -10.66
C ARG A 26 -8.70 -4.50 -9.64
N ILE A 27 -8.76 -4.93 -8.38
CA ILE A 27 -8.01 -4.34 -7.27
C ILE A 27 -6.66 -5.04 -7.10
N THR A 28 -6.55 -6.32 -7.50
CA THR A 28 -5.38 -7.18 -7.23
C THR A 28 -4.48 -7.42 -8.45
N GLU A 29 -4.86 -7.02 -9.67
CA GLU A 29 -4.00 -7.10 -10.87
C GLU A 29 -3.12 -5.88 -11.10
N LYS A 30 -3.23 -4.85 -10.26
CA LYS A 30 -2.51 -3.57 -10.38
C LYS A 30 -1.47 -3.42 -9.26
N LEU A 31 -0.58 -2.44 -9.36
CA LEU A 31 0.33 -2.03 -8.27
C LEU A 31 1.08 -3.23 -7.64
N CYS A 32 1.02 -3.38 -6.30
CA CYS A 32 1.69 -4.48 -5.59
C CYS A 32 1.17 -5.87 -6.00
N GLY A 33 -0.05 -5.96 -6.50
CA GLY A 33 -0.64 -7.23 -6.92
C GLY A 33 -0.01 -7.76 -8.21
N ALA A 34 0.21 -6.86 -9.18
CA ALA A 34 0.99 -7.17 -10.40
C ALA A 34 2.42 -7.60 -10.07
N SER A 35 3.11 -6.88 -9.18
CA SER A 35 4.50 -7.17 -8.82
C SER A 35 4.63 -8.36 -7.85
N ARG A 36 3.55 -8.87 -7.24
CA ARG A 36 3.59 -9.91 -6.19
C ARG A 36 2.43 -10.92 -6.35
N PRO A 37 2.53 -11.86 -7.30
CA PRO A 37 1.51 -12.89 -7.50
C PRO A 37 1.16 -13.64 -6.22
N GLY A 38 -0.14 -13.80 -5.94
CA GLY A 38 -0.65 -14.50 -4.75
C GLY A 38 -0.58 -13.70 -3.44
N HIS A 39 0.02 -12.50 -3.42
CA HIS A 39 0.16 -11.70 -2.19
C HIS A 39 -1.20 -11.37 -1.55
N PHE A 40 -2.15 -10.86 -2.33
CA PHE A 40 -3.45 -10.44 -1.80
C PHE A 40 -4.37 -11.61 -1.44
N ARG A 41 -4.24 -12.77 -2.11
CA ARG A 41 -4.87 -14.01 -1.65
C ARG A 41 -4.41 -14.37 -0.24
N GLY A 42 -3.10 -14.29 0.02
CA GLY A 42 -2.54 -14.52 1.35
C GLY A 42 -3.05 -13.53 2.40
N VAL A 43 -3.09 -12.22 2.07
CA VAL A 43 -3.64 -11.18 2.94
C VAL A 43 -5.12 -11.43 3.25
N ALA A 44 -5.96 -11.57 2.22
CA ALA A 44 -7.40 -11.74 2.39
C ALA A 44 -7.69 -13.00 3.23
N THR A 45 -7.00 -14.10 2.93
CA THR A 45 -7.13 -15.35 3.67
C THR A 45 -6.78 -15.21 5.16
N VAL A 46 -5.62 -14.62 5.48
CA VAL A 46 -5.21 -14.49 6.89
C VAL A 46 -6.10 -13.49 7.64
N VAL A 47 -6.47 -12.38 7.02
CA VAL A 47 -7.30 -11.34 7.66
C VAL A 47 -8.70 -11.87 7.95
N ALA A 48 -9.32 -12.60 7.02
CA ALA A 48 -10.62 -13.24 7.26
C ALA A 48 -10.58 -14.23 8.42
N LYS A 49 -9.51 -15.04 8.53
CA LYS A 49 -9.31 -15.95 9.67
C LYS A 49 -9.19 -15.16 10.97
N LEU A 50 -8.41 -14.09 10.99
CA LEU A 50 -8.26 -13.24 12.18
C LEU A 50 -9.58 -12.57 12.59
N PHE A 51 -10.40 -12.12 11.63
CA PHE A 51 -11.74 -11.60 11.95
C PHE A 51 -12.66 -12.66 12.54
N ASN A 52 -12.60 -13.90 12.04
CA ASN A 52 -13.39 -14.99 12.61
C ASN A 52 -12.92 -15.42 14.02
N ILE A 53 -11.62 -15.30 14.32
CA ILE A 53 -11.04 -15.64 15.62
C ILE A 53 -11.31 -14.53 16.64
N VAL A 54 -10.98 -13.28 16.30
CA VAL A 54 -11.02 -12.13 17.22
C VAL A 54 -12.41 -11.53 17.32
N LYS A 55 -13.22 -11.61 16.25
CA LYS A 55 -14.55 -10.99 16.12
C LYS A 55 -14.57 -9.50 16.52
N PRO A 56 -13.73 -8.64 15.92
CA PRO A 56 -13.66 -7.23 16.29
C PRO A 56 -14.83 -6.43 15.70
N ASP A 57 -15.35 -5.45 16.43
CA ASP A 57 -16.25 -4.45 15.85
C ASP A 57 -15.51 -3.54 14.84
N TYR A 58 -14.25 -3.22 15.14
CA TYR A 58 -13.40 -2.37 14.32
C TYR A 58 -11.99 -2.93 14.15
N ALA A 59 -11.46 -2.86 12.93
CA ALA A 59 -10.09 -3.20 12.58
C ALA A 59 -9.37 -2.01 11.94
N TYR A 60 -8.16 -1.74 12.40
CA TYR A 60 -7.37 -0.56 12.02
C TYR A 60 -6.26 -0.95 11.05
N PHE A 61 -6.21 -0.31 9.89
CA PHE A 61 -5.19 -0.57 8.87
C PHE A 61 -4.57 0.74 8.38
N GLY A 62 -3.26 0.74 8.16
CA GLY A 62 -2.53 1.93 7.71
C GLY A 62 -2.75 2.25 6.23
N GLN A 63 -2.92 3.52 5.91
CA GLN A 63 -3.05 4.04 4.53
C GLN A 63 -1.81 3.74 3.68
N LYS A 64 -0.64 3.57 4.28
CA LYS A 64 0.60 3.21 3.58
C LYS A 64 0.41 1.99 2.67
N ASP A 65 -0.40 1.03 3.09
CA ASP A 65 -0.79 -0.14 2.31
C ASP A 65 -2.20 0.06 1.71
N ALA A 66 -2.44 1.20 1.04
CA ALA A 66 -3.76 1.61 0.55
C ALA A 66 -4.48 0.53 -0.27
N GLN A 67 -3.76 -0.16 -1.16
CA GLN A 67 -4.31 -1.27 -1.93
C GLN A 67 -4.76 -2.43 -1.03
N GLN A 68 -4.02 -2.74 0.03
CA GLN A 68 -4.40 -3.76 1.01
C GLN A 68 -5.70 -3.38 1.72
N VAL A 69 -5.83 -2.12 2.13
CA VAL A 69 -7.06 -1.61 2.75
C VAL A 69 -8.26 -1.77 1.82
N LEU A 70 -8.09 -1.48 0.54
CA LEU A 70 -9.15 -1.63 -0.47
C LEU A 70 -9.52 -3.11 -0.69
N VAL A 71 -8.54 -4.01 -0.77
CA VAL A 71 -8.78 -5.46 -0.83
C VAL A 71 -9.58 -5.94 0.39
N ILE A 72 -9.21 -5.51 1.60
CA ILE A 72 -9.89 -5.90 2.84
C ILE A 72 -11.31 -5.34 2.89
N LYS A 73 -11.51 -4.07 2.54
CA LYS A 73 -12.85 -3.46 2.47
C LYS A 73 -13.75 -4.20 1.47
N ARG A 74 -13.19 -4.57 0.31
CA ARG A 74 -13.93 -5.34 -0.70
C ARG A 74 -14.30 -6.73 -0.19
N MET A 75 -13.36 -7.44 0.41
CA MET A 75 -13.59 -8.75 1.02
C MET A 75 -14.69 -8.71 2.09
N ILE A 76 -14.66 -7.72 2.98
CA ILE A 76 -15.68 -7.55 4.03
C ILE A 76 -17.07 -7.37 3.42
N ALA A 77 -17.18 -6.48 2.42
CA ALA A 77 -18.44 -6.23 1.73
C ALA A 77 -18.96 -7.48 1.01
N ASP A 78 -18.11 -8.15 0.23
CA ASP A 78 -18.49 -9.32 -0.57
C ASP A 78 -18.84 -10.55 0.29
N LEU A 79 -18.22 -10.68 1.46
CA LEU A 79 -18.45 -11.80 2.40
C LEU A 79 -19.43 -11.46 3.53
N ASN A 80 -20.08 -10.29 3.49
CA ASN A 80 -21.03 -9.82 4.50
C ASN A 80 -20.47 -9.86 5.94
N MET A 81 -19.20 -9.46 6.12
CA MET A 81 -18.56 -9.45 7.44
C MET A 81 -18.99 -8.21 8.24
N GLU A 82 -19.32 -8.41 9.51
CA GLU A 82 -19.72 -7.35 10.44
C GLU A 82 -18.52 -6.67 11.12
N VAL A 83 -17.52 -6.26 10.33
CA VAL A 83 -16.30 -5.59 10.84
C VAL A 83 -16.14 -4.22 10.19
N GLY A 84 -16.05 -3.17 10.99
CA GLY A 84 -15.71 -1.82 10.53
C GLY A 84 -14.22 -1.68 10.23
N VAL A 85 -13.84 -1.10 9.09
CA VAL A 85 -12.44 -0.80 8.76
C VAL A 85 -12.12 0.67 8.95
N VAL A 86 -11.21 0.97 9.87
CA VAL A 86 -10.66 2.31 10.10
C VAL A 86 -9.32 2.43 9.39
N THR A 87 -9.24 3.31 8.39
CA THR A 87 -8.00 3.62 7.68
C THR A 87 -7.23 4.70 8.44
N VAL A 88 -6.04 4.36 8.93
CA VAL A 88 -5.19 5.28 9.71
C VAL A 88 -4.17 5.95 8.79
N PRO A 89 -3.93 7.26 8.88
CA PRO A 89 -2.94 7.94 8.06
C PRO A 89 -1.55 7.32 8.13
N THR A 90 -0.78 7.44 7.05
CA THR A 90 0.62 6.99 7.02
C THR A 90 1.44 7.75 8.06
N VAL A 91 1.92 7.04 9.08
CA VAL A 91 2.87 7.59 10.04
C VAL A 91 4.24 7.70 9.36
N ARG A 92 4.88 8.85 9.54
CA ARG A 92 6.18 9.17 8.94
C ARG A 92 7.21 9.39 10.04
N GLU A 93 8.46 9.04 9.76
CA GLU A 93 9.60 9.47 10.55
C GLU A 93 9.72 11.01 10.48
N HIS A 94 10.52 11.60 11.38
CA HIS A 94 10.64 13.05 11.51
C HIS A 94 11.07 13.77 10.21
N ASP A 95 11.75 13.07 9.32
CA ASP A 95 12.24 13.55 8.02
C ASP A 95 11.29 13.23 6.85
N GLY A 96 10.15 12.59 7.13
CA GLY A 96 9.09 12.32 6.16
C GLY A 96 9.08 10.91 5.58
N LEU A 97 10.08 10.06 5.84
CA LEU A 97 10.05 8.68 5.36
C LEU A 97 8.86 7.93 5.98
N ALA A 98 8.05 7.24 5.16
CA ALA A 98 6.98 6.40 5.68
C ALA A 98 7.55 5.31 6.62
N MET A 99 7.03 5.22 7.85
CA MET A 99 7.50 4.24 8.81
C MET A 99 7.29 2.82 8.28
N SER A 100 8.33 1.99 8.40
CA SER A 100 8.34 0.62 7.87
C SER A 100 9.28 -0.23 8.70
N SER A 101 8.87 -1.44 9.05
CA SER A 101 9.82 -2.45 9.55
C SER A 101 10.95 -2.72 8.55
N ARG A 102 10.71 -2.49 7.24
CA ARG A 102 11.73 -2.62 6.18
C ARG A 102 12.77 -1.51 6.18
N ASN A 103 12.58 -0.41 6.91
CA ASN A 103 13.57 0.67 6.98
C ASN A 103 14.86 0.20 7.68
N VAL A 104 14.77 -0.83 8.54
CA VAL A 104 15.94 -1.46 9.19
C VAL A 104 16.91 -2.10 8.22
N TYR A 105 16.50 -2.37 6.97
CA TYR A 105 17.35 -2.97 5.95
C TYR A 105 18.16 -1.96 5.15
N LEU A 106 17.91 -0.66 5.35
CA LEU A 106 18.61 0.42 4.68
C LEU A 106 19.92 0.69 5.41
N ASP A 107 21.02 0.77 4.67
CA ASP A 107 22.23 1.42 5.16
C ASP A 107 22.01 2.96 5.23
N PRO A 108 22.92 3.74 5.84
CA PRO A 108 22.75 5.18 5.98
C PRO A 108 22.56 5.92 4.65
N GLU A 109 23.25 5.52 3.58
CA GLU A 109 23.14 6.16 2.26
C GLU A 109 21.80 5.85 1.60
N GLN A 110 21.37 4.58 1.65
CA GLN A 110 20.06 4.13 1.18
C GLN A 110 18.93 4.82 1.96
N ARG A 111 19.11 5.04 3.27
CA ARG A 111 18.12 5.71 4.12
C ARG A 111 17.92 7.18 3.75
N GLN A 112 19.00 7.87 3.39
CA GLN A 112 18.92 9.24 2.87
C GLN A 112 18.27 9.25 1.48
N ALA A 113 18.70 8.38 0.57
CA ALA A 113 18.14 8.27 -0.77
C ALA A 113 16.63 7.92 -0.75
N ALA A 114 16.16 7.14 0.23
CA ALA A 114 14.75 6.79 0.41
C ALA A 114 13.84 8.00 0.70
N LEU A 115 14.38 9.14 1.12
CA LEU A 115 13.58 10.36 1.33
C LEU A 115 13.02 10.94 0.04
N SER A 116 13.63 10.62 -1.12
CA SER A 116 13.11 10.96 -2.44
C SER A 116 11.68 10.48 -2.68
N LEU A 117 11.26 9.40 -2.03
CA LEU A 117 9.90 8.88 -2.12
C LEU A 117 8.88 9.87 -1.54
N SER A 118 9.09 10.28 -0.30
CA SER A 118 8.18 11.22 0.37
C SER A 118 8.22 12.62 -0.26
N SER A 119 9.42 13.06 -0.66
CA SER A 119 9.62 14.36 -1.33
C SER A 119 8.91 14.42 -2.69
N SER A 120 9.03 13.37 -3.51
CA SER A 120 8.38 13.31 -4.82
C SER A 120 6.85 13.27 -4.74
N LEU A 121 6.28 12.54 -3.77
CA LEU A 121 4.84 12.54 -3.50
C LEU A 121 4.34 13.92 -3.07
N ASN A 122 5.07 14.61 -2.18
CA ASN A 122 4.72 15.96 -1.75
C ASN A 122 4.78 16.95 -2.91
N ARG A 123 5.76 16.79 -3.81
CA ARG A 123 5.86 17.63 -5.01
C ARG A 123 4.71 17.38 -5.97
N ALA A 124 4.35 16.13 -6.23
CA ALA A 124 3.18 15.79 -7.03
C ALA A 124 1.88 16.41 -6.48
N ALA A 125 1.68 16.33 -5.16
CA ALA A 125 0.53 16.95 -4.52
C ALA A 125 0.54 18.49 -4.64
N ALA A 126 1.71 19.12 -4.65
CA ALA A 126 1.83 20.56 -4.88
C ALA A 126 1.43 20.95 -6.32
N GLU A 127 1.86 20.19 -7.34
CA GLU A 127 1.47 20.45 -8.74
C GLU A 127 -0.03 20.26 -8.96
N VAL A 128 -0.63 19.23 -8.32
CA VAL A 128 -2.08 19.03 -8.36
C VAL A 128 -2.79 20.20 -7.68
N ARG A 129 -2.32 20.69 -6.54
CA ARG A 129 -2.88 21.91 -5.93
C ARG A 129 -2.72 23.15 -6.81
N ALA A 130 -1.65 23.23 -7.59
CA ALA A 130 -1.38 24.34 -8.52
C ALA A 130 -2.22 24.28 -9.81
N GLY A 131 -2.92 23.17 -10.06
CA GLY A 131 -3.86 23.05 -11.19
C GLY A 131 -3.48 22.01 -12.23
N GLU A 132 -2.33 21.33 -12.11
CA GLU A 132 -2.01 20.23 -13.01
C GLU A 132 -2.97 19.06 -12.77
N ARG A 133 -3.46 18.46 -13.85
CA ARG A 133 -4.47 17.39 -13.81
C ARG A 133 -4.08 16.20 -14.68
N ASP A 134 -3.12 16.36 -15.57
CA ASP A 134 -2.60 15.30 -16.43
C ASP A 134 -1.83 14.28 -15.58
N ALA A 135 -2.38 13.07 -15.48
CA ALA A 135 -1.80 12.01 -14.67
C ALA A 135 -0.42 11.57 -15.20
N ALA A 136 -0.20 11.62 -16.52
CA ALA A 136 1.07 11.24 -17.12
C ALA A 136 2.17 12.23 -16.74
N LYS A 137 1.89 13.53 -16.74
CA LYS A 137 2.86 14.56 -16.30
C LYS A 137 3.21 14.44 -14.82
N ILE A 138 2.20 14.23 -13.96
CA ILE A 138 2.41 14.07 -12.52
C ILE A 138 3.22 12.80 -12.24
N ARG A 139 2.89 11.69 -12.91
CA ARG A 139 3.66 10.45 -12.81
C ARG A 139 5.10 10.64 -13.29
N GLN A 140 5.32 11.31 -14.41
CA GLN A 140 6.65 11.53 -14.96
C GLN A 140 7.51 12.40 -14.02
N LEU A 141 6.94 13.45 -13.44
CA LEU A 141 7.61 14.26 -12.42
C LEU A 141 8.11 13.43 -11.24
N VAL A 142 7.28 12.53 -10.71
CA VAL A 142 7.65 11.64 -9.60
C VAL A 142 8.76 10.69 -10.03
N ILE A 143 8.66 10.10 -11.23
CA ILE A 143 9.69 9.22 -11.78
C ILE A 143 11.03 9.94 -11.89
N ASP A 144 11.06 11.18 -12.41
CA ASP A 144 12.29 11.94 -12.62
C ASP A 144 12.96 12.31 -11.30
N LEU A 145 12.17 12.72 -10.30
CA LEU A 145 12.66 13.02 -8.95
C LEU A 145 13.26 11.79 -8.26
N ILE A 146 12.64 10.61 -8.41
CA ILE A 146 13.17 9.37 -7.83
C ILE A 146 14.41 8.89 -8.60
N LYS A 147 14.43 9.01 -9.93
CA LYS A 147 15.60 8.61 -10.75
C LYS A 147 16.84 9.47 -10.53
N ALA A 148 16.67 10.69 -9.99
CA ALA A 148 17.80 11.51 -9.58
C ALA A 148 18.60 10.88 -8.43
N GLU A 149 18.02 9.95 -7.67
CA GLU A 149 18.71 9.14 -6.66
C GLU A 149 19.31 7.86 -7.27
N PRO A 150 20.65 7.74 -7.39
CA PRO A 150 21.28 6.60 -8.08
C PRO A 150 21.01 5.23 -7.42
N LEU A 151 20.69 5.24 -6.12
CA LEU A 151 20.40 4.03 -5.34
C LEU A 151 18.95 3.54 -5.52
N ALA A 152 18.08 4.35 -6.12
CA ALA A 152 16.67 4.03 -6.29
C ALA A 152 16.43 3.18 -7.55
N ARG A 153 15.76 2.04 -7.37
CA ARG A 153 15.24 1.23 -8.49
C ARG A 153 13.73 1.16 -8.41
N ILE A 154 13.06 1.91 -9.29
CA ILE A 154 11.60 1.94 -9.38
C ILE A 154 11.07 0.55 -9.79
N ASP A 155 10.10 0.05 -9.03
CA ASP A 155 9.26 -1.09 -9.41
C ASP A 155 8.03 -0.56 -10.16
N TYR A 156 7.31 0.39 -9.56
CA TYR A 156 6.27 1.16 -10.25
C TYR A 156 6.11 2.55 -9.64
N VAL A 157 5.55 3.46 -10.44
CA VAL A 157 4.92 4.71 -10.00
C VAL A 157 3.65 4.82 -10.82
N GLU A 158 2.48 4.78 -10.19
CA GLU A 158 1.21 4.78 -10.90
C GLU A 158 0.18 5.68 -10.22
N ILE A 159 -0.77 6.17 -11.03
CA ILE A 159 -1.90 6.97 -10.58
C ILE A 159 -3.17 6.27 -11.01
N TYR A 160 -4.06 6.05 -10.05
CA TYR A 160 -5.39 5.47 -10.29
C TYR A 160 -6.47 6.31 -9.61
N SER A 161 -7.73 6.14 -10.01
CA SER A 161 -8.85 6.66 -9.24
C SER A 161 -8.87 6.06 -7.83
N TYR A 162 -9.42 6.79 -6.87
CA TYR A 162 -9.62 6.29 -5.51
C TYR A 162 -11.11 6.43 -5.14
N PRO A 163 -11.76 5.36 -4.63
CA PRO A 163 -11.20 4.08 -4.17
C PRO A 163 -11.14 2.96 -5.24
N ASP A 164 -11.66 3.18 -6.45
CA ASP A 164 -11.90 2.08 -7.41
C ASP A 164 -10.63 1.52 -8.09
N LEU A 165 -9.50 2.23 -7.98
CA LEU A 165 -8.23 1.90 -8.62
C LEU A 165 -8.31 1.77 -10.15
N GLU A 166 -9.17 2.55 -10.82
CA GLU A 166 -9.27 2.54 -12.29
C GLU A 166 -8.24 3.47 -12.94
N PRO A 167 -7.70 3.14 -14.13
CA PRO A 167 -6.76 4.00 -14.83
C PRO A 167 -7.36 5.39 -15.07
N VAL A 168 -6.55 6.43 -14.89
CA VAL A 168 -6.96 7.83 -15.11
C VAL A 168 -5.97 8.53 -16.03
N GLU A 169 -6.48 9.22 -17.05
CA GLU A 169 -5.69 10.16 -17.85
C GLU A 169 -5.63 11.54 -17.19
N PHE A 170 -6.75 11.96 -16.57
CA PHE A 170 -6.89 13.22 -15.86
C PHE A 170 -7.48 13.02 -14.47
N ILE A 171 -6.91 13.67 -13.47
CA ILE A 171 -7.39 13.65 -12.09
C ILE A 171 -8.65 14.53 -12.00
N LYS A 172 -9.84 13.94 -11.90
CA LYS A 172 -11.12 14.70 -11.81
C LYS A 172 -11.75 14.68 -10.40
N GLY A 173 -11.17 13.89 -9.51
CA GLY A 173 -11.58 13.71 -8.12
C GLY A 173 -10.42 13.11 -7.34
N GLN A 174 -10.71 12.32 -6.31
CA GLN A 174 -9.65 11.64 -5.56
C GLN A 174 -8.88 10.66 -6.44
N ALA A 175 -7.56 10.75 -6.39
CA ALA A 175 -6.68 9.82 -7.06
C ALA A 175 -5.62 9.28 -6.09
N LEU A 176 -5.28 8.00 -6.22
CA LEU A 176 -4.17 7.39 -5.49
C LEU A 176 -2.93 7.44 -6.37
N LEU A 177 -1.95 8.26 -5.99
CA LEU A 177 -0.59 8.18 -6.51
C LEU A 177 0.20 7.23 -5.60
N ALA A 178 0.58 6.08 -6.12
CA ALA A 178 1.29 5.04 -5.39
C ALA A 178 2.62 4.70 -6.05
N LEU A 179 3.63 4.44 -5.22
CA LEU A 179 4.96 4.05 -5.67
C LEU A 179 5.47 2.81 -4.94
N ALA A 180 6.36 2.09 -5.61
CA ALA A 180 7.19 1.06 -5.02
C ALA A 180 8.60 1.16 -5.58
N VAL A 181 9.59 1.23 -4.69
CA VAL A 181 11.00 1.46 -5.06
C VAL A 181 11.90 0.57 -4.21
N LYS A 182 12.93 0.00 -4.85
CA LYS A 182 13.95 -0.81 -4.19
C LYS A 182 15.19 0.04 -3.91
N PHE A 183 15.70 -0.08 -2.69
CA PHE A 183 17.01 0.42 -2.24
C PHE A 183 17.78 -0.78 -1.69
N GLY A 184 18.78 -1.25 -2.45
CA GLY A 184 19.44 -2.52 -2.14
C GLY A 184 18.44 -3.68 -2.03
N ARG A 185 18.33 -4.29 -0.85
CA ARG A 185 17.38 -5.38 -0.56
C ARG A 185 16.01 -4.90 -0.06
N ALA A 186 15.90 -3.64 0.33
CA ALA A 186 14.64 -3.09 0.85
C ALA A 186 13.72 -2.68 -0.31
N ARG A 187 12.52 -3.27 -0.38
CA ARG A 187 11.43 -2.76 -1.22
C ARG A 187 10.50 -1.91 -0.38
N LEU A 188 10.53 -0.60 -0.61
CA LEU A 188 9.70 0.38 0.07
C LEU A 188 8.48 0.72 -0.79
N ILE A 189 7.38 1.04 -0.12
CA ILE A 189 6.16 1.55 -0.74
C ILE A 189 5.75 2.82 0.00
N ASP A 190 5.14 3.73 -0.73
CA ASP A 190 4.52 4.94 -0.20
C ASP A 190 3.40 5.36 -1.17
N ASN A 191 2.48 6.18 -0.69
CA ASN A 191 1.39 6.71 -1.50
C ASN A 191 0.85 8.03 -0.93
N ILE A 192 0.11 8.75 -1.77
CA ILE A 192 -0.69 9.90 -1.36
C ILE A 192 -2.03 9.89 -2.11
N ILE A 193 -3.08 10.36 -1.42
CA ILE A 193 -4.36 10.67 -2.06
C ILE A 193 -4.28 12.13 -2.51
N LEU A 194 -4.43 12.35 -3.82
CA LEU A 194 -4.39 13.64 -4.51
C LEU A 194 -5.78 14.26 -4.60
#